data_AF-A0AAD0YRF6-F1
#
_entry.id   AF-A0AAD0YRF6-F1
#
_cell.length_a   1.000
_cell.length_b   1.000
_cell.length_c   1.000
_cell.angle_alpha   90.00
_cell.angle_beta   90.00
_cell.angle_gamma   90.00
#
_symmetry.space_group_name_H-M   'P 1'
#
loop_
_entity.id
_entity.type
_entity.pdbx_description
1 polymer ?
#
loop_
_entity_poly.entity_id
_entity_poly.type
_entity_poly.pdbx_seq_one_letter_code
_entity_poly.pdbx_strand_id
1 'polypeptide(L)'
;MKDAVGGWGYGWQKSVAYNNYDWFMCNGSNTGVGGSILATMEDGNGFVMLANGEKPNRIPVINEARIKLLTLMDWNKKISNENIQELPLNLKKQLIGTYNDFLYGQGAETKIVENNNRLYVESPFLGFFKGKNANELVYLKNGTFRIVDYPNALQFDFSNGKVNSVTLTRNSMKTEVQITKK
;
A
#
# COMPACT_ATOMS: atom_id res chain seq x y z
N MET A 1 3.91 -1.59 14.74
CA MET A 1 3.82 -0.66 13.59
C MET A 1 4.13 0.74 14.08
N LYS A 2 5.42 1.10 14.12
CA LYS A 2 5.82 2.51 14.28
C LYS A 2 5.97 3.21 12.93
N ASP A 3 6.24 2.44 11.86
CA ASP A 3 6.63 2.96 10.54
C ASP A 3 5.54 2.75 9.48
N ALA A 4 4.27 2.95 9.84
CA ALA A 4 3.14 2.86 8.92
C ALA A 4 2.07 3.90 9.28
N VAL A 5 1.39 4.45 8.27
CA VAL A 5 0.30 5.41 8.53
C VAL A 5 -0.94 4.66 9.03
N GLY A 6 -1.48 5.12 10.16
CA GLY A 6 -2.61 4.49 10.84
C GLY A 6 -2.14 3.75 12.09
N GLY A 7 -2.94 2.79 12.55
CA GLY A 7 -2.62 2.05 13.77
C GLY A 7 -3.75 1.14 14.22
N TRP A 8 -3.69 0.74 15.48
CA TRP A 8 -4.73 -0.03 16.16
C TRP A 8 -5.48 0.87 17.14
N GLY A 9 -6.81 0.72 17.14
CA GLY A 9 -7.69 1.32 18.15
C GLY A 9 -8.43 0.23 18.93
N TYR A 10 -9.69 0.47 19.26
CA TYR A 10 -10.60 -0.45 19.96
C TYR A 10 -10.93 -1.73 19.16
N GLY A 11 -9.94 -2.57 18.88
CA GLY A 11 -10.07 -3.83 18.13
C GLY A 11 -10.00 -3.69 16.60
N TRP A 12 -9.80 -2.47 16.09
CA TRP A 12 -9.73 -2.18 14.65
C TRP A 12 -8.34 -1.73 14.23
N GLN A 13 -7.90 -2.25 13.09
CA GLN A 13 -6.65 -1.90 12.43
C GLN A 13 -6.91 -0.99 11.22
N LYS A 14 -6.19 0.12 11.13
CA LYS A 14 -6.22 1.06 9.98
C LYS A 14 -4.94 1.13 9.16
N SER A 15 -3.92 0.35 9.51
CA SER A 15 -2.60 0.45 8.89
C SER A 15 -2.46 -0.28 7.54
N VAL A 16 -3.34 -1.24 7.25
CA VAL A 16 -3.37 -1.96 5.97
C VAL A 16 -4.45 -1.37 5.09
N ALA A 17 -4.07 -0.89 3.93
CA ALA A 17 -5.00 -0.20 3.05
C ALA A 17 -4.51 -0.28 1.58
N TYR A 18 -5.44 -0.45 0.65
CA TYR A 18 -5.17 -0.73 -0.77
C TYR A 18 -6.33 -0.20 -1.64
N ASN A 19 -6.14 -0.22 -2.96
CA ASN A 19 -7.07 0.36 -3.95
C ASN A 19 -7.39 1.83 -3.69
N ASN A 20 -6.40 2.58 -3.18
CA ASN A 20 -6.51 3.99 -2.81
C ASN A 20 -7.56 4.33 -1.73
N TYR A 21 -8.11 3.33 -1.04
CA TYR A 21 -9.04 3.53 0.08
C TYR A 21 -8.34 3.46 1.42
N ASP A 22 -8.82 4.23 2.41
CA ASP A 22 -8.53 4.01 3.82
C ASP A 22 -9.47 2.93 4.37
N TRP A 23 -8.91 1.76 4.70
CA TRP A 23 -9.66 0.64 5.26
C TRP A 23 -9.50 0.60 6.78
N PHE A 24 -10.58 0.28 7.48
CA PHE A 24 -10.49 -0.28 8.82
C PHE A 24 -10.88 -1.76 8.77
N MET A 25 -10.15 -2.58 9.50
CA MET A 25 -10.35 -4.03 9.47
C MET A 25 -10.08 -4.69 10.81
N CYS A 26 -10.67 -5.87 10.99
CA CYS A 26 -10.30 -6.79 12.03
C CYS A 26 -10.23 -8.19 11.44
N ASN A 27 -9.20 -8.94 11.82
CA ASN A 27 -9.00 -10.31 11.39
C ASN A 27 -9.04 -11.21 12.61
N GLY A 28 -9.70 -12.36 12.48
CA GLY A 28 -9.84 -13.35 13.55
C GLY A 28 -9.45 -14.73 13.04
N SER A 29 -8.83 -15.52 13.89
CA SER A 29 -8.36 -16.85 13.53
C SER A 29 -8.29 -17.74 14.75
N ASN A 30 -8.92 -18.91 14.66
CA ASN A 30 -8.74 -20.03 15.59
C ASN A 30 -8.35 -21.30 14.79
N THR A 31 -8.11 -22.42 15.48
CA THR A 31 -7.94 -23.74 14.85
C THR A 31 -9.17 -24.05 13.99
N GLY A 32 -8.97 -24.43 12.73
CA GLY A 32 -10.04 -24.77 11.81
C GLY A 32 -10.96 -23.63 11.33
N VAL A 33 -10.90 -22.41 11.86
CA VAL A 33 -11.75 -21.29 11.40
C VAL A 33 -11.04 -19.93 11.41
N GLY A 34 -11.44 -19.02 10.53
CA GLY A 34 -10.98 -17.64 10.57
C GLY A 34 -11.75 -16.75 9.62
N GLY A 35 -11.42 -15.47 9.64
CA GLY A 35 -12.07 -14.50 8.78
C GLY A 35 -11.55 -13.10 8.92
N SER A 36 -12.12 -12.24 8.10
CA SER A 36 -11.76 -10.84 7.97
C SER A 36 -13.02 -10.01 7.82
N ILE A 37 -13.11 -8.92 8.58
CA ILE A 37 -14.12 -7.87 8.42
C ILE A 37 -13.38 -6.62 7.94
N LEU A 38 -13.82 -6.04 6.84
CA LEU A 38 -13.22 -4.85 6.26
C LEU A 38 -14.30 -3.86 5.82
N ALA A 39 -14.06 -2.58 6.05
CA ALA A 39 -14.86 -1.51 5.48
C ALA A 39 -14.00 -0.28 5.20
N THR A 40 -14.43 0.53 4.24
CA THR A 40 -13.77 1.78 3.88
C THR A 40 -14.29 2.91 4.77
N MET A 41 -13.42 3.86 5.09
CA MET A 41 -13.80 5.06 5.85
C MET A 41 -14.72 6.00 5.05
N GLU A 42 -14.72 5.85 3.72
CA GLU A 42 -15.46 6.66 2.74
C GLU A 42 -16.16 5.75 1.73
N ASP A 43 -17.12 6.27 0.99
CA ASP A 43 -17.77 5.61 -0.16
C ASP A 43 -18.57 4.32 0.15
N GLY A 44 -18.61 3.86 1.41
CA GLY A 44 -19.55 2.84 1.89
C GLY A 44 -19.24 1.39 1.45
N ASN A 45 -18.00 1.08 1.07
CA ASN A 45 -17.60 -0.26 0.66
C ASN A 45 -17.27 -1.13 1.88
N GLY A 46 -17.62 -2.41 1.83
CA GLY A 46 -17.30 -3.33 2.91
C GLY A 46 -17.62 -4.77 2.58
N PHE A 47 -16.91 -5.69 3.22
CA PHE A 47 -17.14 -7.13 3.07
C PHE A 47 -16.68 -7.89 4.31
N VAL A 48 -17.30 -9.04 4.49
CA VAL A 48 -16.95 -10.02 5.52
C VAL A 48 -16.64 -11.33 4.82
N MET A 49 -15.49 -11.93 5.15
CA MET A 49 -15.09 -13.24 4.65
C MET A 49 -14.87 -14.15 5.84
N LEU A 50 -15.60 -15.27 5.89
CA LEU A 50 -15.44 -16.31 6.89
C LEU A 50 -15.10 -17.61 6.17
N ALA A 51 -14.14 -18.35 6.71
CA ALA A 51 -13.72 -19.62 6.15
C ALA A 51 -13.42 -20.64 7.26
N ASN A 52 -13.79 -21.88 7.00
CA ASN A 52 -13.46 -23.05 7.80
C ASN A 52 -12.37 -23.87 7.09
N GLY A 53 -11.21 -23.98 7.72
CA GLY A 53 -10.03 -24.68 7.21
C GLY A 53 -8.76 -24.14 7.86
N GLU A 54 -7.71 -24.95 7.91
CA GLU A 54 -6.42 -24.53 8.47
C GLU A 54 -5.80 -23.35 7.71
N LYS A 55 -4.97 -22.55 8.40
CA LYS A 55 -4.36 -21.32 7.83
C LYS A 55 -3.78 -21.49 6.42
N PRO A 56 -3.00 -22.55 6.11
CA PRO A 56 -2.43 -22.74 4.76
C PRO A 56 -3.48 -22.89 3.66
N ASN A 57 -4.67 -23.41 4.00
CA ASN A 57 -5.74 -23.63 3.05
C ASN A 57 -6.66 -22.40 2.94
N ARG A 58 -6.99 -21.76 4.08
CA ARG A 58 -7.95 -20.65 4.09
C ARG A 58 -7.38 -19.31 3.63
N ILE A 59 -6.13 -18.99 3.96
CA ILE A 59 -5.55 -17.67 3.64
C ILE A 59 -5.49 -17.43 2.12
N PRO A 60 -5.02 -18.38 1.29
CA PRO A 60 -5.03 -18.21 -0.16
C PRO A 60 -6.44 -17.99 -0.73
N VAL A 61 -7.42 -18.77 -0.26
CA VAL A 61 -8.82 -18.66 -0.70
C VAL A 61 -9.42 -17.31 -0.33
N ILE A 62 -9.25 -16.86 0.91
CA ILE A 62 -9.72 -15.53 1.37
C ILE A 62 -9.07 -14.43 0.54
N ASN A 63 -7.77 -14.52 0.27
CA ASN A 63 -7.07 -13.53 -0.54
C ASN A 63 -7.56 -13.49 -1.98
N GLU A 64 -7.73 -14.64 -2.62
CA GLU A 64 -8.24 -14.73 -3.99
C GLU A 64 -9.67 -14.19 -4.07
N ALA A 65 -10.54 -14.56 -3.13
CA ALA A 65 -11.90 -14.04 -3.03
C ALA A 65 -11.91 -12.51 -2.86
N ARG A 66 -11.03 -11.97 -2.00
CA ARG A 66 -10.87 -10.52 -1.82
C ARG A 66 -10.47 -9.84 -3.13
N ILE A 67 -9.43 -10.33 -3.80
CA ILE A 67 -8.95 -9.74 -5.06
C ILE A 67 -10.04 -9.76 -6.12
N LYS A 68 -10.75 -10.88 -6.27
CA LYS A 68 -11.88 -11.01 -7.20
C LYS A 68 -13.00 -10.04 -6.87
N LEU A 69 -13.41 -9.96 -5.60
CA LEU A 69 -14.48 -9.06 -5.16
C LEU A 69 -14.12 -7.60 -5.43
N LEU A 70 -12.92 -7.17 -5.03
CA LEU A 70 -12.45 -5.81 -5.28
C LEU A 70 -12.43 -5.45 -6.78
N THR A 71 -12.10 -6.43 -7.63
CA THR A 71 -12.07 -6.26 -9.09
C THR A 71 -13.48 -6.21 -9.68
N LEU A 72 -14.36 -7.13 -9.29
CA LEU A 72 -15.73 -7.23 -9.80
C LEU A 72 -16.57 -6.02 -9.42
N MET A 73 -16.36 -5.48 -8.22
CA MET A 73 -17.08 -4.31 -7.73
C MET A 73 -16.50 -2.98 -8.23
N ASP A 74 -15.38 -3.02 -8.96
CA ASP A 74 -14.59 -1.83 -9.34
C ASP A 74 -14.30 -0.91 -8.14
N TRP A 75 -14.01 -1.51 -6.98
CA TRP A 75 -13.70 -0.76 -5.76
C TRP A 75 -12.25 -0.28 -5.81
N ASN A 76 -12.02 0.71 -6.68
CA ASN A 76 -10.75 1.40 -6.84
C ASN A 76 -10.96 2.92 -6.92
N LYS A 77 -10.48 3.64 -5.91
CA LYS A 77 -10.56 5.11 -5.90
C LYS A 77 -9.54 5.67 -6.88
N LYS A 78 -10.01 6.20 -8.01
CA LYS A 78 -9.14 6.71 -9.07
C LYS A 78 -8.36 7.94 -8.58
N ILE A 79 -7.08 7.97 -8.90
CA ILE A 79 -6.25 9.18 -8.72
C ILE A 79 -6.61 10.14 -9.85
N SER A 80 -6.92 11.40 -9.52
CA SER A 80 -7.18 12.40 -10.57
C SER A 80 -5.93 12.64 -11.41
N ASN A 81 -6.05 12.38 -12.71
CA ASN A 81 -4.95 12.53 -13.68
C ASN A 81 -4.48 13.98 -13.83
N GLU A 82 -5.33 14.96 -13.50
CA GLU A 82 -5.03 16.39 -13.66
C GLU A 82 -3.85 16.86 -12.81
N ASN A 83 -3.52 16.10 -11.76
CA ASN A 83 -2.44 16.40 -10.83
C ASN A 83 -1.12 15.69 -11.16
N ILE A 84 -1.12 14.76 -12.12
CA ILE A 84 0.08 14.01 -12.51
C ILE A 84 0.93 14.86 -13.44
N GLN A 85 2.25 14.85 -13.23
CA GLN A 85 3.23 15.49 -14.10
C GLN A 85 4.37 14.52 -14.43
N GLU A 86 5.13 14.82 -15.48
CA GLU A 86 6.30 14.04 -15.83
C GLU A 86 7.38 14.12 -14.73
N LEU A 87 8.01 12.98 -14.46
CA LEU A 87 9.05 12.88 -13.46
C LEU A 87 10.38 13.41 -14.03
N PRO A 88 11.02 14.42 -13.42
CA PRO A 88 12.32 14.90 -13.88
C PRO A 88 13.36 13.77 -13.90
N LEU A 89 14.16 13.70 -14.98
CA LEU A 89 15.10 12.60 -15.21
C LEU A 89 16.10 12.37 -14.07
N ASN A 90 16.57 13.45 -13.44
CA ASN A 90 17.48 13.36 -12.30
C ASN A 90 16.80 12.68 -11.10
N LEU A 91 15.58 13.13 -10.76
CA LEU A 91 14.79 12.60 -9.65
C LEU A 91 14.46 11.12 -9.87
N LYS A 92 14.13 10.74 -11.11
CA LYS A 92 13.88 9.36 -11.49
C LYS A 92 15.05 8.44 -11.17
N LYS A 93 16.28 8.84 -11.52
CA LYS A 93 17.49 8.05 -11.23
C LYS A 93 17.77 7.92 -9.74
N GLN A 94 17.47 8.95 -8.95
CA GLN A 94 17.69 8.94 -7.50
C GLN A 94 16.72 8.03 -6.74
N LEU A 95 15.55 7.76 -7.32
CA LEU A 95 14.49 6.93 -6.72
C LEU A 95 14.64 5.43 -6.98
N ILE A 96 15.40 5.01 -7.98
CA ILE A 96 15.53 3.58 -8.31
C ILE A 96 16.42 2.91 -7.25
N GLY A 97 15.91 1.82 -6.67
CA GLY A 97 16.64 1.09 -5.63
C GLY A 97 15.79 0.10 -4.84
N THR A 98 16.45 -0.55 -3.88
CA THR A 98 15.84 -1.44 -2.89
C THR A 98 15.88 -0.77 -1.53
N TYR A 99 14.78 -0.86 -0.79
CA TYR A 99 14.55 -0.15 0.46
C TYR A 99 13.94 -1.10 1.50
N ASN A 100 14.07 -0.74 2.77
CA ASN A 100 13.24 -1.30 3.83
C ASN A 100 11.75 -0.99 3.60
N ASP A 101 10.88 -1.63 4.38
CA ASP A 101 9.44 -1.48 4.24
C ASP A 101 8.97 -0.07 4.60
N PHE A 102 8.70 0.75 3.59
CA PHE A 102 8.05 2.05 3.73
C PHE A 102 6.56 2.02 3.32
N LEU A 103 5.99 0.84 3.06
CA LEU A 103 4.58 0.72 2.67
C LEU A 103 3.68 0.37 3.86
N TYR A 104 3.99 -0.73 4.54
CA TYR A 104 3.12 -1.28 5.58
C TYR A 104 3.81 -1.43 6.94
N GLY A 105 5.12 -1.19 7.02
CA GLY A 105 5.89 -1.28 8.27
C GLY A 105 5.85 -2.69 8.89
N GLN A 106 5.80 -3.72 8.04
CA GLN A 106 5.76 -5.15 8.36
C GLN A 106 7.07 -5.86 8.03
N GLY A 107 8.05 -5.16 7.46
CA GLY A 107 9.42 -5.63 7.27
C GLY A 107 9.70 -6.28 5.91
N ALA A 108 8.78 -6.20 4.93
CA ALA A 108 9.08 -6.65 3.58
C ALA A 108 9.83 -5.59 2.77
N GLU A 109 10.82 -6.02 2.01
CA GLU A 109 11.56 -5.12 1.12
C GLU A 109 10.64 -4.47 0.10
N THR A 110 10.92 -3.21 -0.21
CA THR A 110 10.22 -2.43 -1.22
C THR A 110 11.23 -1.99 -2.28
N LYS A 111 10.93 -2.25 -3.55
CA LYS A 111 11.80 -1.86 -4.67
C LYS A 111 11.12 -0.80 -5.51
N ILE A 112 11.90 0.13 -6.04
CA ILE A 112 11.46 1.05 -7.08
C ILE A 112 12.28 0.73 -8.33
N VAL A 113 11.59 0.31 -9.38
CA VAL A 113 12.20 -0.14 -10.64
C VAL A 113 11.67 0.68 -11.81
N GLU A 114 12.46 0.77 -12.87
CA GLU A 114 12.04 1.39 -14.12
C GLU A 114 11.53 0.35 -15.11
N ASN A 115 10.41 0.63 -15.76
CA ASN A 115 9.90 -0.14 -16.90
C ASN A 115 9.21 0.82 -17.89
N ASN A 116 9.58 0.74 -19.18
CA ASN A 116 9.02 1.59 -20.24
C ASN A 116 9.00 3.09 -19.88
N ASN A 117 10.13 3.60 -19.40
CA ASN A 117 10.32 4.97 -18.94
C ASN A 117 9.46 5.41 -17.74
N ARG A 118 8.72 4.52 -17.10
CA ARG A 118 7.92 4.78 -15.89
C ARG A 118 8.53 4.08 -14.68
N LEU A 119 8.23 4.58 -13.48
CA LEU A 119 8.65 3.95 -12.24
C LEU A 119 7.53 3.09 -11.67
N TYR A 120 7.90 1.94 -11.12
CA TYR A 120 7.00 1.01 -10.45
C TYR A 120 7.55 0.66 -9.08
N VAL A 121 6.66 0.59 -8.09
CA VAL A 121 6.97 0.09 -6.75
C VAL A 121 6.58 -1.37 -6.68
N GLU A 122 7.54 -2.20 -6.27
CA GLU A 122 7.38 -3.62 -6.06
C GLU A 122 7.45 -3.98 -4.58
N SER A 123 6.51 -4.81 -4.12
CA SER A 123 6.53 -5.37 -2.77
C SER A 123 5.67 -6.64 -2.70
N PRO A 124 6.08 -7.67 -1.95
CA PRO A 124 5.25 -8.86 -1.71
C PRO A 124 3.85 -8.54 -1.16
N PHE A 125 3.72 -7.46 -0.38
CA PHE A 125 2.43 -7.04 0.17
C PHE A 125 1.48 -6.51 -0.91
N LEU A 126 1.99 -5.85 -1.95
CA LEU A 126 1.15 -5.39 -3.06
C LEU A 126 0.53 -6.58 -3.81
N GLY A 127 1.29 -7.66 -4.04
CA GLY A 127 0.75 -8.89 -4.59
C GLY A 127 -0.20 -9.61 -3.65
N PHE A 128 0.11 -9.67 -2.36
CA PHE A 128 -0.77 -10.32 -1.39
C PHE A 128 -2.15 -9.66 -1.31
N PHE A 129 -2.21 -8.32 -1.29
CA PHE A 129 -3.48 -7.60 -1.15
C PHE A 129 -4.25 -7.47 -2.46
N LYS A 130 -3.55 -7.36 -3.61
CA LYS A 130 -4.15 -6.95 -4.89
C LYS A 130 -3.92 -7.93 -6.04
N GLY A 131 -3.11 -8.96 -5.84
CA GLY A 131 -2.69 -9.89 -6.89
C GLY A 131 -1.69 -9.30 -7.88
N LYS A 132 -1.24 -8.06 -7.68
CA LYS A 132 -0.25 -7.38 -8.53
C LYS A 132 0.92 -6.88 -7.70
N ASN A 133 2.10 -7.44 -7.94
CA ASN A 133 3.31 -7.12 -7.18
C ASN A 133 3.92 -5.75 -7.52
N ALA A 134 3.56 -5.14 -8.66
CA ALA A 134 4.14 -3.89 -9.13
C ALA A 134 3.05 -2.85 -9.44
N ASN A 135 3.14 -1.67 -8.84
CA ASN A 135 2.21 -0.56 -9.09
C ASN A 135 2.97 0.71 -9.48
N GLU A 136 2.40 1.49 -10.38
CA GLU A 136 3.07 2.67 -10.93
C GLU A 136 3.27 3.73 -9.84
N LEU A 137 4.47 4.32 -9.79
CA LEU A 137 4.82 5.46 -8.97
C LEU A 137 4.62 6.73 -9.80
N VAL A 138 3.60 7.52 -9.48
CA VAL A 138 3.27 8.75 -10.19
C VAL A 138 3.75 9.97 -9.41
N TYR A 139 4.25 10.97 -10.12
CA TYR A 139 4.71 12.24 -9.57
C TYR A 139 3.64 13.32 -9.74
N LEU A 140 3.40 14.09 -8.68
CA LEU A 140 2.33 15.08 -8.64
C LEU A 140 2.89 16.50 -8.74
N LYS A 141 2.09 17.43 -9.27
CA LYS A 141 2.42 18.86 -9.43
C LYS A 141 2.84 19.56 -8.12
N ASN A 142 2.35 19.06 -6.98
CA ASN A 142 2.70 19.59 -5.66
C ASN A 142 4.04 19.04 -5.11
N GLY A 143 4.80 18.29 -5.91
CA GLY A 143 6.10 17.74 -5.53
C GLY A 143 6.03 16.43 -4.74
N THR A 144 4.84 15.87 -4.50
CA THR A 144 4.66 14.57 -3.84
C THR A 144 4.47 13.44 -4.84
N PHE A 145 4.44 12.21 -4.34
CA PHE A 145 4.27 10.99 -5.12
C PHE A 145 3.05 10.21 -4.64
N ARG A 146 2.50 9.40 -5.55
CA ARG A 146 1.49 8.39 -5.23
C ARG A 146 1.90 7.07 -5.87
N ILE A 147 1.59 5.98 -5.20
CA ILE A 147 1.64 4.66 -5.81
C ILE A 147 0.21 4.31 -6.20
N VAL A 148 0.00 3.89 -7.44
CA VAL A 148 -1.33 3.43 -7.89
C VAL A 148 -1.81 2.31 -6.96
N ASP A 149 -3.08 2.36 -6.59
CA ASP A 149 -3.74 1.42 -5.68
C ASP A 149 -3.18 1.41 -4.23
N TYR A 150 -2.44 2.45 -3.82
CA TYR A 150 -1.95 2.63 -2.46
C TYR A 150 -2.38 4.01 -1.91
N PRO A 151 -3.01 4.06 -0.73
CA PRO A 151 -3.74 5.26 -0.30
C PRO A 151 -2.87 6.40 0.23
N ASN A 152 -1.59 6.15 0.55
CA ASN A 152 -0.74 7.17 1.12
C ASN A 152 -0.11 8.01 0.00
N ALA A 153 -0.06 9.34 0.20
CA ALA A 153 0.88 10.19 -0.52
C ALA A 153 2.28 9.99 0.08
N LEU A 154 3.31 10.09 -0.77
CA LEU A 154 4.70 9.90 -0.40
C LEU A 154 5.49 11.17 -0.70
N GLN A 155 6.36 11.55 0.20
CA GLN A 155 7.36 12.60 -0.02
C GLN A 155 8.72 12.00 0.31
N PHE A 156 9.60 11.94 -0.70
CA PHE A 156 10.94 11.40 -0.56
C PHE A 156 11.88 12.54 -0.18
N ASP A 157 12.60 12.36 0.93
CA ASP A 157 13.63 13.27 1.38
C ASP A 157 15.00 12.72 0.99
N PHE A 158 15.82 13.55 0.35
CA PHE A 158 17.10 13.16 -0.21
C PHE A 158 18.26 13.74 0.59
N SER A 159 19.27 12.92 0.85
CA SER A 159 20.55 13.33 1.41
C SER A 159 21.66 12.80 0.52
N ASN A 160 22.57 13.68 0.08
CA ASN A 160 23.67 13.33 -0.83
C ASN A 160 23.22 12.59 -2.11
N GLY A 161 22.07 13.00 -2.67
CA GLY A 161 21.49 12.42 -3.88
C GLY A 161 20.90 11.01 -3.72
N LYS A 162 20.74 10.52 -2.48
CA LYS A 162 20.08 9.25 -2.16
C LYS A 162 18.86 9.51 -1.29
N VAL A 163 17.83 8.68 -1.42
CA VAL A 163 16.69 8.70 -0.51
C VAL A 163 17.17 8.38 0.90
N ASN A 164 16.86 9.28 1.84
CA ASN A 164 17.19 9.16 3.26
C ASN A 164 15.97 8.78 4.10
N SER A 165 14.82 9.36 3.79
CA SER A 165 13.55 9.03 4.44
C SER A 165 12.38 9.21 3.47
N VAL A 166 11.25 8.64 3.84
CA VAL A 166 9.98 8.81 3.13
C VAL A 166 8.91 9.22 4.12
N THR A 167 8.35 10.41 3.93
CA THR A 167 7.17 10.86 4.66
C THR A 167 5.91 10.34 3.98
N LEU A 168 5.14 9.54 4.70
CA LEU A 168 3.85 9.00 4.27
C LEU A 168 2.74 9.85 4.87
N THR A 169 1.77 10.25 4.04
CA THR A 169 0.60 11.04 4.48
C THR A 169 -0.70 10.35 4.06
N ARG A 170 -1.63 10.19 5.01
CA ARG A 170 -3.03 9.78 4.76
C ARG A 170 -3.96 10.70 5.53
N ASN A 171 -4.75 11.50 4.81
CA ASN A 171 -5.58 12.55 5.41
C ASN A 171 -4.73 13.46 6.30
N SER A 172 -5.06 13.61 7.58
CA SER A 172 -4.29 14.38 8.56
C SER A 172 -3.12 13.61 9.20
N MET A 173 -3.04 12.29 8.99
CA MET A 173 -1.99 11.45 9.59
C MET A 173 -0.72 11.51 8.76
N LYS A 174 0.42 11.64 9.44
CA LYS A 174 1.76 11.60 8.84
C LYS A 174 2.67 10.69 9.64
N THR A 175 3.52 9.95 8.94
CA THR A 175 4.65 9.24 9.55
C THR A 175 5.86 9.35 8.65
N GLU A 176 7.04 9.53 9.23
CA GLU A 176 8.30 9.47 8.52
C GLU A 176 8.90 8.08 8.70
N VAL A 177 9.34 7.46 7.60
CA VAL A 177 10.05 6.19 7.61
C VAL A 177 11.50 6.46 7.21
N GLN A 178 12.43 6.19 8.12
CA GLN A 178 13.85 6.28 7.79
C GLN A 178 14.23 5.15 6.84
N ILE A 179 14.92 5.50 5.76
CA ILE A 179 15.37 4.55 4.78
C ILE A 179 16.73 3.99 5.19
N THR A 180 16.75 2.70 5.47
CA THR A 180 17.99 1.95 5.62
C THR A 180 18.22 1.18 4.34
N LYS A 181 19.29 1.55 3.62
CA LYS A 181 19.66 0.88 2.38
C LYS A 181 20.24 -0.49 2.73
N LYS A 182 19.68 -1.56 2.15
CA LYS A 182 20.35 -2.86 2.06
C LYS A 182 21.18 -2.92 0.78
#